data_AF-A0AA37V8M4-F1
#
_entry.id   AF-A0AA37V8M4-F1
#
_cell.length_a   1.000
_cell.length_b   1.000
_cell.length_c   1.000
_cell.angle_alpha   90.00
_cell.angle_beta   90.00
_cell.angle_gamma   90.00
#
_symmetry.space_group_name_H-M   'P 1'
#
loop_
_entity.id
_entity.type
_entity.pdbx_description
1 polymer ?
#
loop_
_entity_poly.entity_id
_entity_poly.type
_entity_poly.pdbx_seq_one_letter_code
_entity_poly.pdbx_strand_id
1 'polypeptide(L)' 'MPAATPFLGATLARVREVLHAVLGVPDYERYVRHLRAHHPECAVPTRQEFERERLAARYERPGSRCC' A
#
# COMPACT_ATOMS: atom_id res chain seq x y z
N MET A 1 41.23 6.38 -2.85
CA MET A 1 40.24 6.33 -1.76
C MET A 1 38.85 6.36 -2.37
N PRO A 2 38.03 5.29 -2.34
CA PRO A 2 36.66 5.33 -2.84
C PRO A 2 35.70 5.68 -1.70
N ALA A 3 35.06 6.85 -1.79
CA ALA A 3 34.05 7.28 -0.83
C ALA A 3 32.70 7.42 -1.53
N ALA A 4 31.68 6.92 -0.82
CA ALA A 4 30.26 7.20 -0.96
C ALA A 4 29.51 6.52 -2.12
N THR A 5 28.81 5.44 -1.79
CA THR A 5 27.65 4.93 -2.53
C THR A 5 26.36 5.33 -1.78
N PRO A 6 25.87 6.60 -1.86
CA PRO A 6 24.66 6.99 -1.16
C PRO A 6 23.42 6.75 -2.02
N PHE A 7 23.22 5.53 -2.56
CA PHE A 7 22.07 5.28 -3.45
C PHE A 7 21.34 3.96 -3.28
N LEU A 8 21.84 3.02 -2.47
CA LEU A 8 21.17 1.71 -2.37
C LEU A 8 19.73 1.83 -1.80
N GLY A 9 19.52 2.69 -0.80
CA GLY A 9 18.20 2.86 -0.16
C GLY A 9 17.18 3.65 -0.99
N ALA A 10 17.59 4.72 -1.67
CA ALA A 10 16.70 5.56 -2.46
C ALA A 10 16.16 4.83 -3.71
N THR A 11 17.01 4.00 -4.32
CA THR A 11 16.64 3.23 -5.50
C THR A 11 15.65 2.11 -5.16
N LEU A 12 15.85 1.41 -4.03
CA LEU A 12 14.93 0.37 -3.54
C LEU A 12 13.53 0.92 -3.25
N ALA A 13 13.43 2.10 -2.63
CA ALA A 13 12.14 2.74 -2.36
C ALA A 13 11.37 3.06 -3.63
N ARG A 14 12.05 3.56 -4.68
CA ARG A 14 11.45 3.84 -5.99
C ARG A 14 11.05 2.56 -6.74
N VAL A 15 11.89 1.53 -6.72
CA VAL A 15 11.58 0.24 -7.34
C VAL A 15 10.38 -0.42 -6.68
N ARG A 16 10.28 -0.37 -5.34
CA ARG A 16 9.09 -0.81 -4.59
C ARG A 16 7.85 -0.06 -5.04
N GLU A 17 7.93 1.26 -5.15
CA GLU A 17 6.80 2.08 -5.58
C GLU A 17 6.31 1.73 -6.99
N VAL A 18 7.26 1.53 -7.93
CA VAL A 18 6.96 1.13 -9.31
C VAL A 18 6.39 -0.29 -9.37
N LEU A 19 6.96 -1.25 -8.64
CA LEU A 19 6.45 -2.62 -8.59
C LEU A 19 5.02 -2.68 -8.05
N HIS A 20 4.71 -1.90 -7.02
CA HIS A 20 3.36 -1.85 -6.46
C HIS A 20 2.36 -1.18 -7.40
N ALA A 21 2.80 -0.17 -8.15
CA ALA A 21 1.98 0.44 -9.20
C ALA A 21 1.72 -0.53 -10.37
N VAL A 22 2.74 -1.27 -10.81
CA VAL A 22 2.66 -2.21 -11.95
C VAL A 22 1.83 -3.44 -11.59
N LEU A 23 2.04 -4.01 -10.40
CA LEU A 23 1.32 -5.20 -9.96
C LEU A 23 -0.09 -4.87 -9.41
N GLY A 24 -0.41 -3.58 -9.23
CA GLY A 24 -1.62 -3.14 -8.54
C GLY A 24 -1.68 -3.65 -7.09
N VAL A 25 -0.54 -4.03 -6.51
CA VAL A 25 -0.44 -4.60 -5.17
C VAL A 25 -0.46 -3.45 -4.17
N PRO A 26 -1.49 -3.37 -3.31
CA PRO A 26 -1.57 -2.29 -2.37
C PRO A 26 -0.49 -2.45 -1.28
N ASP A 27 0.42 -1.47 -1.17
CA ASP A 27 1.45 -1.44 -0.14
C ASP A 27 0.83 -1.10 1.21
N TYR A 28 0.89 -2.04 2.17
CA TYR A 28 0.39 -1.81 3.52
C TYR A 28 1.11 -0.64 4.20
N GLU A 29 2.44 -0.55 4.09
CA GLU A 29 3.18 0.56 4.71
C GLU A 29 2.81 1.94 4.15
N ARG A 30 2.69 2.07 2.82
CA ARG A 30 2.20 3.30 2.18
C ARG A 30 0.78 3.62 2.63
N TYR A 31 -0.08 2.62 2.74
CA TYR A 31 -1.46 2.79 3.22
C TYR A 31 -1.46 3.30 4.67
N VAL A 32 -0.71 2.68 5.59
CA VAL A 32 -0.58 3.14 6.97
C VAL A 32 -0.02 4.56 7.05
N ARG A 33 1.01 4.87 6.26
CA ARG A 33 1.59 6.22 6.21
C ARG A 33 0.58 7.25 5.70
N HIS A 34 -0.17 6.92 4.67
CA HIS A 34 -1.23 7.78 4.13
C HIS A 34 -2.37 7.96 5.15
N LEU A 35 -2.80 6.88 5.78
CA LEU A 35 -3.85 6.88 6.78
C LEU A 35 -3.46 7.71 8.00
N ARG A 36 -2.22 7.58 8.49
CA ARG A 36 -1.69 8.44 9.57
C ARG A 36 -1.55 9.91 9.16
N ALA A 37 -1.27 10.19 7.90
CA ALA A 37 -1.10 11.56 7.41
C ALA A 37 -2.43 12.29 7.17
N HIS A 38 -3.47 11.58 6.71
CA HIS A 38 -4.76 12.17 6.35
C HIS A 38 -5.89 11.90 7.35
N HIS A 39 -5.79 10.82 8.12
CA HIS A 39 -6.79 10.37 9.09
C HIS A 39 -6.10 9.88 10.38
N PRO A 40 -5.43 10.80 11.12
CA PRO A 40 -4.75 10.43 12.36
C PRO A 40 -5.70 9.91 13.44
N GLU A 41 -7.00 10.26 13.38
CA GLU A 41 -8.03 9.74 14.29
C GLU A 41 -8.47 8.29 14.01
N CYS A 42 -8.15 7.73 12.84
CA CYS A 42 -8.53 6.36 12.49
C CYS A 42 -7.50 5.35 13.00
N ALA A 43 -7.99 4.26 13.62
CA ALA A 43 -7.14 3.13 13.97
C ALA A 43 -6.56 2.49 12.71
N VAL A 44 -5.25 2.28 12.69
CA VAL A 44 -4.59 1.60 11.58
C VAL A 44 -5.03 0.13 11.61
N PRO A 45 -5.75 -0.37 10.58
CA PRO A 45 -6.14 -1.78 10.53
C PRO A 45 -4.88 -2.64 10.40
N THR A 46 -4.90 -3.84 10.94
CA THR A 46 -3.79 -4.78 10.77
C THR A 46 -3.67 -5.23 9.31
N ARG A 47 -2.48 -5.72 8.93
CA ARG A 47 -2.22 -6.20 7.55
C ARG A 47 -3.28 -7.20 7.07
N GLN A 48 -3.70 -8.10 7.94
CA GLN A 48 -4.70 -9.12 7.61
C GLN A 48 -6.10 -8.50 7.38
N GLU A 49 -6.46 -7.47 8.15
CA GLU A 49 -7.72 -6.75 7.97
C GLU A 49 -7.71 -5.95 6.67
N PHE A 50 -6.59 -5.33 6.32
CA PHE A 50 -6.43 -4.64 5.03
C PHE A 50 -6.54 -5.59 3.84
N GLU A 51 -5.87 -6.74 3.90
CA GLU A 51 -5.96 -7.78 2.87
C GLU A 51 -7.39 -8.33 2.75
N ARG A 52 -8.05 -8.57 3.89
CA ARG A 52 -9.46 -9.00 3.93
C ARG A 52 -10.40 -7.95 3.33
N GLU A 53 -10.25 -6.68 3.68
CA GLU A 53 -11.07 -5.58 3.16
C GLU A 53 -10.86 -5.38 1.65
N ARG A 54 -9.63 -5.56 1.16
CA ARG A 54 -9.32 -5.56 -0.29
C ARG A 54 -9.94 -6.76 -1.00
N LEU A 55 -9.89 -7.94 -0.39
CA LEU A 55 -10.49 -9.15 -0.94
C LEU A 55 -12.02 -9.03 -0.95
N ALA A 56 -12.60 -8.53 0.14
CA ALA A 56 -14.00 -8.13 0.28
C ALA A 56 -14.42 -7.14 -0.81
N ALA A 57 -13.68 -6.04 -0.99
CA ALA A 57 -13.98 -5.07 -2.04
C ALA A 57 -13.91 -5.68 -3.46
N ARG A 58 -13.09 -6.72 -3.67
CA ARG A 58 -12.94 -7.38 -4.97
C ARG A 58 -13.98 -8.49 -5.22
N TYR A 59 -14.39 -9.22 -4.19
CA TYR A 59 -15.24 -10.41 -4.30
C TYR A 59 -16.62 -10.25 -3.65
N GLU A 60 -16.74 -9.47 -2.58
CA GLU A 60 -18.01 -9.16 -1.89
C GLU A 60 -18.70 -7.90 -2.44
N ARG A 61 -18.12 -7.26 -3.46
CA ARG A 61 -18.83 -6.36 -4.37
C ARG A 61 -19.17 -7.09 -5.68
N PRO A 62 -19.92 -8.22 -5.70
CA PRO A 62 -20.58 -8.62 -6.94
C PRO A 62 -21.50 -7.45 -7.26
N GLY A 63 -21.28 -6.81 -8.41
CA GLY A 63 -21.78 -5.48 -8.73
C GLY A 63 -23.17 -5.23 -8.16
N SER A 64 -23.36 -4.04 -7.57
CA SER A 64 -24.65 -3.41 -7.35
C SER A 64 -25.64 -3.88 -8.42
N ARG A 65 -26.34 -4.97 -8.12
CA ARG A 65 -27.49 -5.43 -8.88
C ARG A 65 -28.56 -4.48 -8.39
N CYS A 66 -28.53 -3.26 -8.92
CA CYS A 66 -29.75 -2.49 -8.92
C CYS A 66 -30.75 -3.31 -9.74
N CYS A 67 -31.93 -3.42 -9.17
CA CYS A 67 -33.15 -3.79 -9.85
C CYS A 67 -33.34 -2.95 -11.13
#